data_AF-A0A8D3X8B8-F1
#
_entry.id   AF-A0A8D3X8B8-F1
#
_cell.length_a   1.000
_cell.length_b   1.000
_cell.length_c   1.000
_cell.angle_alpha   90.00
_cell.angle_beta   90.00
_cell.angle_gamma   90.00
#
_symmetry.space_group_name_H-M   'P 1'
#
loop_
_entity.id
_entity.type
_entity.pdbx_description
1 polymer ?
#
loop_
_entity_poly.entity_id
_entity_poly.type
_entity_poly.pdbx_seq_one_letter_code
_entity_poly.pdbx_strand_id
1 'polypeptide(L)'
;MNNIKLIKKLRHSTGLGIMTCKKALNKYKGNIQLAINYLLTIHRLKSNVNFPKEGIIKIKVSHNLVLMLEINCETDFVSNDINFIRFVNKVANKSLYTNQTNIKTLVNDKLELDRKILIKKLNENIIVRKLILININKYINNTIGCYNHKNRICSLVLLTNCNLQIANDIAMHIIATNPNVIYIKDFTNEEIKKEKSYILSNIKKGIKPITIINKIIKTKFKKYFNENSLFNQYFIKDTKRTIYHYLSNNSTIISFFRLEI
;
A
#
# COMPACT_ATOMS: atom_id res chain seq x y z
N MET A 1 -21.53 20.27 -29.14
CA MET A 1 -21.97 19.10 -28.33
C MET A 1 -21.23 19.08 -27.01
N ASN A 2 -21.92 18.72 -25.92
CA ASN A 2 -21.49 18.97 -24.54
C ASN A 2 -20.28 18.09 -24.14
N ASN A 3 -19.06 18.57 -24.44
CA ASN A 3 -17.80 17.82 -24.39
C ASN A 3 -17.51 17.24 -22.98
N ILE A 4 -18.03 17.88 -21.93
CA ILE A 4 -17.85 17.48 -20.53
C ILE A 4 -18.55 16.16 -20.19
N LYS A 5 -19.76 15.91 -20.72
CA LYS A 5 -20.49 14.65 -20.47
C LYS A 5 -19.76 13.45 -21.11
N LEU A 6 -19.24 13.63 -22.33
CA LEU A 6 -18.47 12.60 -23.03
C LEU A 6 -17.15 12.30 -22.32
N ILE A 7 -16.44 13.34 -21.86
CA ILE A 7 -15.21 13.18 -21.08
C ILE A 7 -15.48 12.42 -19.77
N LYS A 8 -16.55 12.79 -19.04
CA LYS A 8 -16.95 12.06 -17.82
C LYS A 8 -17.30 10.60 -18.11
N LYS A 9 -18.04 10.32 -19.18
CA LYS A 9 -18.42 8.96 -19.60
C LYS A 9 -17.19 8.14 -19.95
N LEU A 10 -16.30 8.67 -20.79
CA LEU A 10 -15.05 8.00 -21.15
C LEU A 10 -14.18 7.73 -19.92
N ARG A 11 -14.01 8.73 -19.04
CA ARG A 11 -13.29 8.57 -17.76
C ARG A 11 -13.90 7.52 -16.85
N HIS A 12 -15.22 7.44 -16.76
CA HIS A 12 -15.88 6.42 -15.94
C HIS A 12 -15.71 5.02 -16.54
N SER A 13 -15.63 4.90 -17.86
CA SER A 13 -15.40 3.63 -18.55
C SER A 13 -13.93 3.20 -18.52
N THR A 14 -12.98 4.15 -18.49
CA THR A 14 -11.55 3.86 -18.60
C THR A 14 -10.75 4.02 -17.31
N GLY A 15 -11.25 4.77 -16.32
CA GLY A 15 -10.53 5.12 -15.10
C GLY A 15 -9.46 6.21 -15.26
N LEU A 16 -9.17 6.66 -16.49
CA LEU A 16 -8.08 7.59 -16.77
C LEU A 16 -8.31 9.04 -16.32
N GLY A 17 -7.21 9.79 -16.23
CA GLY A 17 -7.20 11.24 -16.05
C GLY A 17 -8.07 12.00 -17.08
N ILE A 18 -8.70 13.08 -16.61
CA ILE A 18 -9.60 13.92 -17.43
C ILE A 18 -8.92 14.40 -18.72
N MET A 19 -7.65 14.80 -18.63
CA MET A 19 -6.90 15.35 -19.76
C MET A 19 -6.58 14.29 -20.81
N THR A 20 -6.24 13.06 -20.39
CA THR A 20 -6.01 11.93 -21.30
C THR A 20 -7.31 11.54 -22.02
N CYS A 21 -8.43 11.47 -21.31
CA CYS A 21 -9.75 11.27 -21.93
C CYS A 21 -10.12 12.38 -22.91
N LYS A 22 -9.87 13.65 -22.57
CA LYS A 22 -10.13 14.81 -23.44
C LYS A 22 -9.30 14.75 -24.72
N LYS A 23 -8.00 14.44 -24.63
CA LYS A 23 -7.11 14.29 -25.80
C LYS A 23 -7.57 13.16 -26.72
N ALA A 24 -7.94 12.02 -26.16
CA ALA A 24 -8.45 10.88 -26.93
C ALA A 24 -9.77 11.21 -27.64
N LEU A 25 -10.72 11.85 -26.95
CA LEU A 25 -11.99 12.27 -27.57
C LEU A 25 -11.77 13.30 -28.68
N ASN A 26 -10.87 14.27 -28.50
CA ASN A 26 -10.55 15.24 -29.54
C ASN A 26 -9.95 14.54 -30.78
N LYS A 27 -9.04 13.58 -30.57
CA LYS A 27 -8.40 12.82 -31.67
C LYS A 27 -9.41 12.04 -32.52
N TYR A 28 -10.46 11.50 -31.90
CA TYR A 28 -11.51 10.73 -32.58
C TYR A 28 -12.84 11.49 -32.70
N LYS A 29 -12.80 12.82 -32.71
CA LYS A 29 -13.96 13.70 -32.94
C LYS A 29 -15.19 13.34 -32.08
N GLY A 30 -14.96 12.95 -30.82
CA GLY A 30 -16.00 12.59 -29.86
C GLY A 30 -16.49 11.13 -29.93
N ASN A 31 -15.94 10.29 -30.82
CA ASN A 31 -16.28 8.87 -30.88
C ASN A 31 -15.68 8.12 -29.67
N ILE A 32 -16.54 7.72 -28.74
CA ILE A 32 -16.16 7.05 -27.50
C ILE A 32 -15.47 5.72 -27.78
N GLN A 33 -16.00 4.90 -28.69
CA GLN A 33 -15.48 3.55 -28.89
C GLN A 33 -14.06 3.58 -29.48
N LEU A 34 -13.82 4.46 -30.45
CA LEU A 34 -12.50 4.67 -31.02
C LEU A 34 -11.53 5.27 -30.00
N ALA A 35 -12.00 6.20 -29.16
CA ALA A 35 -11.20 6.77 -28.08
C ALA A 35 -10.80 5.71 -27.04
N ILE A 36 -11.72 4.80 -26.66
CA ILE A 36 -11.41 3.66 -25.77
C ILE A 36 -10.34 2.77 -26.40
N ASN A 37 -10.54 2.35 -27.66
CA ASN A 37 -9.61 1.46 -28.35
C ASN A 37 -8.20 2.08 -28.46
N TYR A 38 -8.12 3.37 -28.77
CA TYR A 38 -6.85 4.09 -28.80
C TYR A 38 -6.16 4.19 -27.44
N LEU A 39 -6.93 4.44 -26.39
CA LEU A 39 -6.37 4.51 -25.03
C LEU A 39 -5.84 3.14 -24.60
N LEU A 40 -6.54 2.05 -24.92
CA LEU A 40 -6.09 0.69 -24.66
C LEU A 40 -4.80 0.34 -25.44
N THR A 41 -4.68 0.76 -26.71
CA THR A 41 -3.47 0.46 -27.50
C THR A 41 -2.23 1.22 -27.00
N ILE A 42 -2.36 2.49 -26.62
CA ILE A 42 -1.24 3.25 -26.03
C ILE A 42 -0.74 2.60 -24.74
N HIS A 43 -1.67 2.14 -23.90
CA HIS A 43 -1.29 1.53 -22.63
C HIS A 43 -0.63 0.16 -22.81
N ARG A 44 -1.11 -0.66 -23.74
CA ARG A 44 -0.45 -1.93 -24.13
C ARG A 44 0.96 -1.73 -24.69
N LEU A 45 1.23 -0.64 -25.40
CA LEU A 45 2.58 -0.35 -25.89
C LEU A 45 3.56 0.04 -24.77
N LYS A 46 3.06 0.52 -23.62
CA LYS A 46 3.89 0.88 -22.46
C LYS A 46 4.22 -0.30 -21.54
N SER A 47 3.56 -1.45 -21.70
CA SER A 47 3.71 -2.58 -20.78
C SER A 47 4.86 -3.53 -21.11
N ASN A 48 5.60 -3.31 -22.20
CA ASN A 48 6.56 -4.29 -22.73
C ASN A 48 7.86 -4.53 -21.93
N VAL A 49 8.09 -3.96 -20.73
CA VAL A 49 9.40 -4.17 -20.04
C VAL A 49 9.39 -4.27 -18.49
N ASN A 50 8.27 -4.10 -17.77
CA ASN A 50 8.37 -4.06 -16.29
C ASN A 50 7.37 -4.96 -15.56
N PHE A 51 7.80 -5.48 -14.40
CA PHE A 51 6.91 -6.07 -13.39
C PHE A 51 5.67 -5.18 -13.19
N PRO A 52 4.46 -5.76 -13.04
CA PRO A 52 3.23 -4.98 -12.91
C PRO A 52 3.33 -4.02 -11.70
N LYS A 53 3.18 -2.72 -11.96
CA LYS A 53 3.27 -1.61 -10.98
C LYS A 53 1.90 -1.00 -10.64
N GLU A 54 0.84 -1.61 -11.14
CA GLU A 54 -0.54 -1.21 -10.92
C GLU A 54 -1.30 -2.35 -10.22
N GLY A 55 -2.51 -2.11 -9.74
CA GLY A 55 -3.27 -3.14 -9.02
C GLY A 55 -4.16 -2.62 -7.90
N ILE A 56 -4.58 -3.56 -7.04
CA ILE A 56 -5.41 -3.30 -5.87
C ILE A 56 -4.77 -3.98 -4.66
N ILE A 57 -4.70 -3.22 -3.55
CA ILE A 57 -4.60 -3.79 -2.21
C ILE A 57 -6.00 -3.81 -1.59
N LYS A 58 -6.42 -4.99 -1.16
CA LYS A 58 -7.71 -5.23 -0.52
C LYS A 58 -7.51 -5.60 0.94
N ILE A 59 -8.18 -4.87 1.83
CA ILE A 59 -8.36 -5.27 3.23
C ILE A 59 -9.74 -5.89 3.39
N LYS A 60 -9.83 -7.00 4.12
CA LYS A 60 -11.09 -7.56 4.63
C LYS A 60 -10.92 -7.97 6.09
N VAL A 61 -11.87 -7.54 6.91
CA VAL A 61 -11.99 -7.91 8.33
C VAL A 61 -13.16 -8.87 8.43
N SER A 62 -12.94 -10.04 9.02
CA SER A 62 -13.98 -10.97 9.47
C SER A 62 -13.97 -11.05 11.00
N HIS A 63 -14.84 -11.87 11.59
CA HIS A 63 -14.93 -12.01 13.05
C HIS A 63 -13.60 -12.38 13.72
N ASN A 64 -12.82 -13.28 13.08
CA ASN A 64 -11.64 -13.90 13.71
C ASN A 64 -10.35 -13.67 12.91
N LEU A 65 -10.47 -13.13 11.69
CA LEU A 65 -9.37 -13.00 10.76
C LEU A 65 -9.35 -11.62 10.12
N VAL A 66 -8.15 -11.11 9.85
CA VAL A 66 -7.99 -9.96 8.97
C VAL A 66 -7.04 -10.31 7.84
N LEU A 67 -7.49 -10.02 6.63
CA LEU A 67 -6.76 -10.22 5.38
C LEU A 67 -6.33 -8.86 4.82
N MET A 68 -5.09 -8.80 4.36
CA MET A 68 -4.56 -7.77 3.48
C MET A 68 -3.94 -8.45 2.26
N LEU A 69 -4.48 -8.18 1.08
CA LEU A 69 -4.18 -8.89 -0.17
C LEU A 69 -3.78 -7.90 -1.26
N GLU A 70 -2.61 -8.11 -1.86
CA GLU A 70 -2.10 -7.35 -2.99
C GLU A 70 -2.19 -8.18 -4.27
N ILE A 71 -2.90 -7.65 -5.27
CA ILE A 71 -2.97 -8.23 -6.61
C ILE A 71 -2.59 -7.14 -7.60
N ASN A 72 -1.52 -7.38 -8.36
CA ASN A 72 -1.02 -6.43 -9.34
C ASN A 72 -1.53 -6.73 -10.75
N CYS A 73 -1.64 -5.66 -11.54
CA CYS A 73 -1.83 -5.63 -12.98
C CYS A 73 -0.88 -4.60 -13.61
N GLU A 74 -0.90 -4.44 -14.92
CA GLU A 74 0.04 -3.54 -15.61
C GLU A 74 -0.48 -2.11 -15.68
N THR A 75 -1.81 -1.93 -15.75
CA THR A 75 -2.42 -0.61 -15.92
C THR A 75 -3.51 -0.30 -14.89
N ASP A 76 -3.75 1.01 -14.72
CA ASP A 76 -4.83 1.54 -13.89
C ASP A 76 -6.22 1.20 -14.45
N PHE A 77 -6.37 1.03 -15.77
CA PHE A 77 -7.62 0.56 -16.39
C PHE A 77 -8.01 -0.81 -15.87
N VAL A 78 -7.07 -1.77 -15.88
CA VAL A 78 -7.35 -3.13 -15.39
C VAL A 78 -7.60 -3.11 -13.89
N SER A 79 -6.88 -2.29 -13.12
CA SER A 79 -7.15 -2.16 -11.68
C SER A 79 -8.58 -1.66 -11.39
N ASN A 80 -9.17 -0.88 -12.29
CA ASN A 80 -10.54 -0.38 -12.18
C ASN A 80 -11.59 -1.26 -12.90
N ASP A 81 -11.18 -2.32 -13.61
CA ASP A 81 -12.10 -3.22 -14.33
C ASP A 81 -12.92 -4.07 -13.35
N ILE A 82 -14.21 -4.22 -13.64
CA ILE A 82 -15.13 -4.94 -12.76
C ILE A 82 -14.79 -6.44 -12.64
N ASN A 83 -14.24 -7.05 -13.70
CA ASN A 83 -13.84 -8.47 -13.65
C ASN A 83 -12.58 -8.64 -12.80
N PHE A 84 -11.64 -7.69 -12.88
CA PHE A 84 -10.47 -7.65 -12.01
C PHE A 84 -10.88 -7.49 -10.53
N ILE A 85 -11.72 -6.50 -10.22
CA ILE A 85 -12.24 -6.29 -8.86
C ILE A 85 -12.99 -7.53 -8.35
N ARG A 86 -13.77 -8.20 -9.21
CA ARG A 86 -14.45 -9.45 -8.85
C ARG A 86 -13.47 -10.58 -8.54
N PHE A 87 -12.42 -10.71 -9.34
CA PHE A 87 -11.35 -11.68 -9.10
C PHE A 87 -10.64 -11.41 -7.77
N VAL A 88 -10.27 -10.15 -7.48
CA VAL A 88 -9.66 -9.76 -6.19
C VAL A 88 -10.55 -10.18 -5.02
N ASN A 89 -11.85 -9.87 -5.09
CA ASN A 89 -12.79 -10.27 -4.04
C ASN A 89 -12.93 -11.79 -3.91
N LYS A 90 -12.85 -12.54 -5.02
CA LYS A 90 -12.93 -14.01 -5.02
C LYS A 90 -11.71 -14.62 -4.32
N VAL A 91 -10.50 -14.13 -4.63
CA VAL A 91 -9.26 -14.56 -3.98
C VAL A 91 -9.31 -14.24 -2.48
N ALA A 92 -9.75 -13.02 -2.13
CA ALA A 92 -9.87 -12.60 -0.73
C ALA A 92 -10.85 -13.47 0.06
N ASN A 93 -12.01 -13.78 -0.51
CA ASN A 93 -13.00 -14.65 0.13
C ASN A 93 -12.48 -16.07 0.32
N LYS A 94 -11.82 -16.65 -0.69
CA LYS A 94 -11.25 -18.00 -0.57
C LYS A 94 -10.22 -18.05 0.56
N SER A 95 -9.30 -17.07 0.63
CA SER A 95 -8.28 -17.02 1.69
C SER A 95 -8.89 -16.97 3.09
N LEU A 96 -9.91 -16.12 3.29
CA LEU A 96 -10.62 -16.03 4.57
C LEU A 96 -11.39 -17.30 4.93
N TYR A 97 -11.94 -18.00 3.93
CA TYR A 97 -12.71 -19.22 4.16
C TYR A 97 -11.81 -20.42 4.47
N THR A 98 -10.67 -20.55 3.78
CA THR A 98 -9.75 -21.69 3.95
C THR A 98 -8.62 -21.43 4.93
N ASN A 99 -8.56 -20.23 5.53
CA ASN A 99 -7.45 -19.76 6.38
C ASN A 99 -6.06 -19.88 5.72
N GLN A 100 -5.99 -19.81 4.38
CA GLN A 100 -4.75 -20.09 3.65
C GLN A 100 -3.88 -18.85 3.54
N THR A 101 -2.63 -18.96 3.99
CA THR A 101 -1.61 -17.91 3.95
C THR A 101 -0.67 -18.02 2.74
N ASN A 102 -0.55 -19.22 2.16
CA ASN A 102 0.34 -19.46 1.03
C ASN A 102 -0.37 -19.20 -0.31
N ILE A 103 0.18 -18.26 -1.08
CA ILE A 103 -0.41 -17.81 -2.36
C ILE A 103 -0.46 -18.94 -3.38
N LYS A 104 0.59 -19.76 -3.51
CA LYS A 104 0.64 -20.86 -4.50
C LYS A 104 -0.48 -21.86 -4.27
N THR A 105 -0.70 -22.22 -3.01
CA THR A 105 -1.78 -23.13 -2.62
C THR A 105 -3.16 -22.48 -2.71
N LEU A 106 -3.27 -21.16 -2.46
CA LEU A 106 -4.53 -20.45 -2.51
C LEU A 106 -5.03 -20.32 -3.96
N VAL A 107 -4.13 -19.91 -4.85
CA VAL A 107 -4.38 -19.72 -6.28
C VAL A 107 -4.06 -21.02 -7.02
N ASN A 108 -4.79 -22.08 -6.66
CA ASN A 108 -4.75 -23.38 -7.32
C ASN A 108 -6.03 -23.63 -8.13
N ASP A 109 -5.94 -24.62 -9.01
CA ASP A 109 -7.05 -25.21 -9.77
C ASP A 109 -7.99 -24.15 -10.38
N LYS A 110 -9.19 -24.02 -9.82
CA LYS A 110 -10.24 -23.12 -10.29
C LYS A 110 -9.83 -21.65 -10.27
N LEU A 111 -9.13 -21.19 -9.22
CA LEU A 111 -8.72 -19.77 -9.15
C LEU A 111 -7.61 -19.46 -10.15
N GLU A 112 -6.71 -20.41 -10.39
CA GLU A 112 -5.67 -20.25 -11.39
C GLU A 112 -6.27 -20.25 -12.81
N LEU A 113 -7.27 -21.10 -13.05
CA LEU A 113 -8.06 -21.05 -14.29
C LEU A 113 -8.75 -19.70 -14.47
N ASP A 114 -9.44 -19.20 -13.44
CA ASP A 114 -10.09 -17.88 -13.47
C ASP A 114 -9.08 -16.77 -13.78
N ARG A 115 -7.89 -16.82 -13.17
CA ARG A 115 -6.80 -15.86 -13.42
C ARG A 115 -6.34 -15.89 -14.87
N LYS A 116 -6.11 -17.08 -15.44
CA LYS A 116 -5.72 -17.25 -16.85
C LYS A 116 -6.78 -16.75 -17.82
N ILE A 117 -8.06 -17.04 -17.54
CA ILE A 117 -9.20 -16.52 -18.31
C ILE A 117 -9.22 -14.99 -18.26
N LEU A 118 -9.00 -14.42 -17.08
CA LEU A 118 -8.97 -12.97 -16.89
C LEU A 118 -7.80 -12.31 -17.62
N ILE A 119 -6.60 -12.90 -17.56
CA ILE A 119 -5.41 -12.44 -18.31
C ILE A 119 -5.70 -12.44 -19.81
N LYS A 120 -6.29 -13.53 -20.34
CA LYS A 120 -6.66 -13.59 -21.77
C LYS A 120 -7.71 -12.54 -22.13
N LYS A 121 -8.68 -12.28 -21.24
CA LYS A 121 -9.76 -11.31 -21.46
C LYS A 121 -9.26 -9.86 -21.46
N LEU A 122 -8.39 -9.52 -20.50
CA LEU A 122 -7.91 -8.15 -20.31
C LEU A 122 -6.61 -7.87 -21.10
N ASN A 123 -5.91 -8.93 -21.51
CA ASN A 123 -4.64 -8.88 -22.22
C ASN A 123 -3.56 -8.10 -21.44
N GLU A 124 -3.46 -8.39 -20.13
CA GLU A 124 -2.44 -7.91 -19.21
C GLU A 124 -2.08 -9.01 -18.22
N ASN A 125 -0.83 -9.02 -17.75
CA ASN A 125 -0.44 -9.93 -16.68
C ASN A 125 -1.11 -9.54 -15.35
N ILE A 126 -1.59 -10.55 -14.62
CA ILE A 126 -2.24 -10.40 -13.32
C ILE A 126 -1.56 -11.31 -12.32
N ILE A 127 -1.03 -10.74 -11.24
CA ILE A 127 -0.23 -11.48 -10.25
C ILE A 127 -0.85 -11.29 -8.87
N VAL A 128 -1.15 -12.40 -8.19
CA VAL A 128 -1.39 -12.37 -6.74
C VAL A 128 -0.04 -12.33 -6.05
N ARG A 129 0.29 -11.19 -5.44
CA ARG A 129 1.67 -10.84 -5.08
C ARG A 129 1.97 -11.04 -3.61
N LYS A 130 1.10 -10.51 -2.75
CA LYS A 130 1.29 -10.56 -1.30
C LYS A 130 -0.02 -10.83 -0.59
N LEU A 131 0.05 -11.64 0.45
CA LEU A 131 -1.08 -12.02 1.27
C LEU A 131 -0.63 -12.04 2.71
N ILE A 132 -1.32 -11.26 3.54
CA ILE A 132 -1.15 -11.22 4.99
C ILE A 132 -2.49 -11.60 5.58
N LEU A 133 -2.51 -12.68 6.36
CA LEU A 133 -3.69 -13.15 7.07
C LEU A 133 -3.34 -13.26 8.55
N ILE A 134 -4.09 -12.54 9.39
CA ILE A 134 -3.86 -12.44 10.83
C ILE A 134 -5.03 -13.08 11.54
N ASN A 135 -4.77 -14.04 12.42
CA ASN A 135 -5.77 -14.57 13.33
C ASN A 135 -5.77 -13.75 14.62
N ILE A 136 -6.87 -13.05 14.86
CA ILE A 136 -6.93 -12.01 15.90
C ILE A 136 -7.35 -12.58 17.24
N ASN A 137 -7.97 -13.77 17.26
CA ASN A 137 -8.31 -14.49 18.49
C ASN A 137 -7.09 -14.91 19.31
N LYS A 138 -5.88 -14.83 18.72
CA LYS A 138 -4.62 -15.06 19.43
C LYS A 138 -4.27 -13.94 20.42
N TYR A 139 -4.98 -12.82 20.40
CA TYR A 139 -4.66 -11.63 21.17
C TYR A 139 -5.85 -11.21 22.03
N ILE A 140 -5.61 -11.01 23.33
CA ILE A 140 -6.63 -10.57 24.28
C ILE A 140 -6.79 -9.05 24.18
N ASN A 141 -8.03 -8.56 24.32
CA ASN A 141 -8.36 -7.13 24.24
C ASN A 141 -7.79 -6.44 23.01
N ASN A 142 -7.78 -7.15 21.87
CA ASN A 142 -7.20 -6.64 20.65
C ASN A 142 -8.12 -5.65 19.94
N THR A 143 -7.53 -4.79 19.12
CA THR A 143 -8.23 -3.90 18.21
C THR A 143 -7.40 -3.72 16.96
N ILE A 144 -8.08 -3.71 15.81
CA ILE A 144 -7.43 -3.61 14.51
C ILE A 144 -7.81 -2.31 13.87
N GLY A 145 -6.80 -1.49 13.61
CA GLY A 145 -6.91 -0.32 12.77
C GLY A 145 -6.64 -0.71 11.34
N CYS A 146 -7.47 -0.24 10.41
CA CYS A 146 -7.20 -0.36 9.00
C CYS A 146 -7.43 0.97 8.30
N TYR A 147 -6.56 1.28 7.34
CA TYR A 147 -6.75 2.44 6.48
C TYR A 147 -6.47 2.04 5.04
N ASN A 148 -7.36 2.46 4.14
CA ASN A 148 -7.26 2.19 2.72
C ASN A 148 -7.30 3.53 1.97
N HIS A 149 -6.16 3.90 1.39
CA HIS A 149 -6.04 5.05 0.53
C HIS A 149 -6.16 4.64 -0.94
N LYS A 150 -7.39 4.74 -1.47
CA LYS A 150 -7.73 4.55 -2.89
C LYS A 150 -7.32 3.18 -3.47
N ASN A 151 -7.31 2.13 -2.66
CA ASN A 151 -6.88 0.77 -2.99
C ASN A 151 -5.41 0.65 -3.44
N ARG A 152 -4.61 1.71 -3.30
CA ARG A 152 -3.21 1.76 -3.73
C ARG A 152 -2.22 1.69 -2.59
N ILE A 153 -2.57 2.30 -1.47
CA ILE A 153 -1.78 2.21 -0.24
C ILE A 153 -2.73 1.82 0.85
N CYS A 154 -2.40 0.75 1.56
CA CYS A 154 -3.19 0.26 2.65
C CYS A 154 -2.30 -0.01 3.84
N SER A 155 -2.85 0.12 5.03
CA SER A 155 -2.20 -0.29 6.26
C SER A 155 -3.15 -1.03 7.18
N LEU A 156 -2.56 -1.88 8.01
CA LEU A 156 -3.19 -2.61 9.08
C LEU A 156 -2.30 -2.42 10.31
N VAL A 157 -2.90 -2.13 11.46
CA VAL A 157 -2.22 -2.16 12.74
C VAL A 157 -3.03 -2.97 13.73
N LEU A 158 -2.37 -3.89 14.42
CA LEU A 158 -2.94 -4.68 15.50
C LEU A 158 -2.43 -4.11 16.82
N LEU A 159 -3.37 -3.68 17.67
CA LEU A 159 -3.10 -3.16 19.00
C LEU A 159 -3.83 -3.99 20.07
N THR A 160 -3.40 -3.85 21.32
CA THR A 160 -4.20 -4.26 22.50
C THR A 160 -4.59 -3.06 23.35
N ASN A 161 -5.66 -3.20 24.13
CA ASN A 161 -6.14 -2.22 25.12
C ASN A 161 -6.35 -0.81 24.54
N CYS A 162 -6.78 -0.74 23.29
CA CYS A 162 -6.96 0.49 22.53
C CYS A 162 -8.37 0.54 21.93
N ASN A 163 -8.88 1.72 21.59
CA ASN A 163 -10.16 1.84 20.90
C ASN A 163 -9.98 1.88 19.37
N LEU A 164 -11.06 1.61 18.63
CA LEU A 164 -11.03 1.54 17.16
C LEU A 164 -10.63 2.86 16.50
N GLN A 165 -11.00 4.00 17.09
CA GLN A 165 -10.67 5.31 16.54
C GLN A 165 -9.16 5.54 16.54
N ILE A 166 -8.49 5.32 17.68
CA ILE A 166 -7.04 5.44 17.81
C ILE A 166 -6.34 4.45 16.88
N ALA A 167 -6.84 3.21 16.79
CA ALA A 167 -6.28 2.21 15.90
C ALA A 167 -6.33 2.65 14.42
N ASN A 168 -7.46 3.18 13.96
CA ASN A 168 -7.60 3.70 12.59
C ASN A 168 -6.75 4.94 12.34
N ASP A 169 -6.59 5.80 13.34
CA ASP A 169 -5.71 6.95 13.26
C ASP A 169 -4.24 6.56 13.12
N ILE A 170 -3.80 5.53 13.84
CA ILE A 170 -2.46 4.97 13.72
C ILE A 170 -2.29 4.27 12.36
N ALA A 171 -3.30 3.55 11.87
CA ALA A 171 -3.27 2.97 10.53
C ALA A 171 -3.05 4.06 9.48
N MET A 172 -3.80 5.16 9.54
CA MET A 172 -3.62 6.29 8.64
C MET A 172 -2.23 6.94 8.78
N HIS A 173 -1.72 7.06 10.01
CA HIS A 173 -0.37 7.54 10.26
C HIS A 173 0.69 6.66 9.57
N ILE A 174 0.59 5.34 9.72
CA ILE A 174 1.49 4.36 9.08
C ILE A 174 1.50 4.54 7.55
N ILE A 175 0.35 4.78 6.91
CA ILE A 175 0.29 5.05 5.47
C ILE A 175 1.18 6.25 5.11
N ALA A 176 1.06 7.33 5.89
CA ALA A 176 1.72 8.60 5.61
C ALA A 176 3.21 8.60 5.93
N THR A 177 3.64 7.92 7.00
CA THR A 177 5.03 7.98 7.50
C THR A 177 5.87 6.77 7.12
N ASN A 178 5.26 5.66 6.68
CA ASN A 178 5.96 4.43 6.28
C ASN A 178 7.07 4.01 7.28
N PRO A 179 6.74 3.81 8.56
CA PRO A 179 7.73 3.37 9.56
C PRO A 179 8.32 2.01 9.19
N ASN A 180 9.59 1.80 9.51
CA ASN A 180 10.28 0.53 9.27
C ASN A 180 10.02 -0.45 10.41
N VAL A 181 9.97 0.06 11.64
CA VAL A 181 9.81 -0.75 12.86
C VAL A 181 8.81 -0.12 13.82
N ILE A 182 8.37 -0.87 14.84
CA ILE A 182 7.51 -0.32 15.88
C ILE A 182 8.35 0.52 16.84
N TYR A 183 9.40 -0.08 17.40
CA TYR A 183 10.28 0.54 18.38
C TYR A 183 11.72 0.66 17.85
N ILE A 184 12.48 1.65 18.33
CA ILE A 184 13.90 1.81 17.97
C ILE A 184 14.73 0.55 18.27
N LYS A 185 14.38 -0.21 19.32
CA LYS A 185 15.08 -1.46 19.67
C LYS A 185 14.88 -2.59 18.67
N ASP A 186 13.88 -2.48 17.78
CA ASP A 186 13.56 -3.52 16.81
C ASP A 186 14.43 -3.42 15.55
N PHE A 187 15.25 -2.37 15.41
CA PHE A 187 16.25 -2.28 14.34
C PHE A 187 17.35 -3.35 14.53
N THR A 188 17.68 -4.03 13.45
CA THR A 188 18.78 -4.98 13.43
C THR A 188 20.13 -4.27 13.51
N ASN A 189 21.14 -4.98 14.01
CA ASN A 189 22.51 -4.47 14.04
C ASN A 189 23.02 -4.10 12.64
N GLU A 190 22.57 -4.80 11.59
CA GLU A 190 22.93 -4.48 10.21
C GLU A 190 22.33 -3.16 9.73
N GLU A 191 21.04 -2.91 10.00
CA GLU A 191 20.38 -1.65 9.66
C GLU A 191 21.04 -0.46 10.38
N ILE A 192 21.34 -0.63 11.67
CA ILE A 192 22.04 0.39 12.47
C ILE A 192 23.43 0.68 11.88
N LYS A 193 24.19 -0.35 11.51
CA LYS A 193 25.52 -0.20 10.89
C LYS A 193 25.45 0.46 9.52
N LYS A 194 24.50 0.05 8.68
CA LYS A 194 24.26 0.63 7.34
C LYS A 194 23.97 2.12 7.47
N GLU A 195 23.04 2.50 8.32
CA GLU A 195 22.71 3.92 8.55
C GLU A 195 23.90 4.70 9.13
N LYS A 196 24.68 4.09 10.03
CA LYS A 196 25.92 4.68 10.54
C LYS A 196 26.88 5.04 9.42
N SER A 197 27.13 4.10 8.52
CA SER A 197 28.04 4.29 7.40
C SER A 197 27.54 5.38 6.45
N TYR A 198 26.23 5.43 6.20
CA TYR A 198 25.59 6.43 5.36
C TYR A 198 25.66 7.85 5.96
N ILE A 199 25.41 8.01 7.26
CA ILE A 199 25.53 9.32 7.93
C ILE A 199 26.99 9.80 7.89
N LEU A 200 27.95 8.89 8.09
CA LEU A 200 29.37 9.19 8.07
C LEU A 200 29.88 9.61 6.68
N SER A 201 29.44 8.93 5.61
CA SER A 201 29.83 9.28 4.24
C SER A 201 29.30 10.66 3.83
N ASN A 202 28.16 11.09 4.39
CA ASN A 202 27.54 12.39 4.14
C ASN A 202 28.16 13.55 4.95
N ILE A 203 29.19 13.31 5.76
CA ILE A 203 29.90 14.36 6.50
C ILE A 203 31.17 14.74 5.74
N LYS A 204 31.25 15.98 5.26
CA LYS A 204 32.48 16.53 4.66
C LYS A 204 33.60 16.56 5.71
N LYS A 205 34.61 15.71 5.53
CA LYS A 205 35.81 15.67 6.38
C LYS A 205 36.66 16.92 6.12
N GLY A 206 37.26 17.49 7.18
CA GLY A 206 38.33 18.51 7.07
C GLY A 206 37.99 19.95 7.49
N ILE A 207 36.74 20.30 7.82
CA ILE A 207 36.37 21.69 8.18
C ILE A 207 35.89 21.83 9.63
N LYS A 208 35.53 20.73 10.30
CA LYS A 208 34.85 20.78 11.60
C LYS A 208 35.62 20.00 12.68
N PRO A 209 35.76 20.53 13.90
CA PRO A 209 36.25 19.78 15.05
C PRO A 209 35.51 18.46 15.25
N ILE A 210 36.22 17.44 15.71
CA ILE A 210 35.70 16.08 15.98
C ILE A 210 34.49 16.11 16.92
N THR A 211 34.50 17.00 17.92
CA THR A 211 33.40 17.20 18.86
C THR A 211 32.10 17.64 18.17
N ILE A 212 32.20 18.51 17.16
CA ILE A 212 31.07 18.97 16.35
C ILE A 212 30.59 17.83 15.44
N ILE A 213 31.51 17.10 14.82
CA ILE A 213 31.18 15.94 13.99
C ILE A 213 30.39 14.89 14.80
N ASN A 214 30.83 14.57 16.03
CA ASN A 214 30.13 13.63 16.91
C ASN A 214 28.72 14.12 17.29
N LYS A 215 28.54 15.43 17.57
CA LYS A 215 27.21 16.01 17.81
C LYS A 215 26.31 15.92 16.58
N ILE A 216 26.83 16.16 15.38
CA ILE A 216 26.08 16.04 14.12
C ILE A 216 25.61 14.59 13.91
N ILE A 217 26.52 13.63 14.09
CA ILE A 217 26.24 12.19 13.97
C ILE A 217 25.11 11.81 14.93
N LYS A 218 25.26 12.12 16.23
CA LYS A 218 24.26 11.81 17.26
C LYS A 218 22.88 12.39 16.92
N THR A 219 22.84 13.62 16.43
CA THR A 219 21.59 14.30 16.07
C THR A 219 20.92 13.65 14.86
N LYS A 220 21.68 13.39 13.78
CA LYS A 220 21.16 12.72 12.59
C LYS A 220 20.65 11.30 12.89
N PHE A 221 21.37 10.56 13.72
CA PHE A 221 20.94 9.24 14.16
C PHE A 221 19.63 9.28 14.95
N LYS A 222 19.56 10.15 15.95
CA LYS A 222 18.34 10.31 16.76
C LYS A 222 17.15 10.66 15.86
N LYS A 223 17.37 11.57 14.90
CA LYS A 223 16.35 11.94 13.91
C LYS A 223 15.91 10.73 13.07
N TYR A 224 16.85 10.02 12.46
CA TYR A 224 16.56 8.85 11.63
C TYR A 224 15.76 7.79 12.39
N PHE A 225 16.21 7.40 13.56
CA PHE A 225 15.52 6.34 14.33
C PHE A 225 14.14 6.79 14.80
N ASN A 226 13.97 8.05 15.19
CA ASN A 226 12.65 8.59 15.53
C ASN A 226 11.71 8.65 14.32
N GLU A 227 12.23 9.01 13.14
CA GLU A 227 11.44 9.10 11.90
C GLU A 227 11.11 7.72 11.32
N ASN A 228 11.85 6.66 11.66
CA ASN A 228 11.65 5.31 11.11
C ASN A 228 11.11 4.29 12.14
N SER A 229 10.85 4.70 13.39
CA SER A 229 10.16 3.88 14.39
C SER A 229 8.80 4.48 14.73
N LEU A 230 7.74 3.72 14.48
CA LEU A 230 6.35 4.17 14.60
C LEU A 230 6.08 4.83 15.96
N PHE A 231 6.56 4.22 17.04
CA PHE A 231 6.28 4.68 18.41
C PHE A 231 6.86 6.07 18.70
N ASN A 232 7.97 6.43 18.06
CA ASN A 232 8.70 7.67 18.28
C ASN A 232 8.34 8.78 17.27
N GLN A 233 7.60 8.45 16.21
CA GLN A 233 7.14 9.42 15.21
C GLN A 233 6.17 10.44 15.83
N TYR A 234 6.26 11.69 15.37
CA TYR A 234 5.24 12.71 15.66
C TYR A 234 3.95 12.41 14.91
N PHE A 235 2.83 12.46 15.61
CA PHE A 235 1.54 12.07 15.06
C PHE A 235 1.07 13.06 13.97
N ILE A 236 0.65 12.54 12.82
CA ILE A 236 0.31 13.37 11.66
C ILE A 236 -0.93 14.26 11.86
N LYS A 237 -1.84 13.87 12.75
CA LYS A 237 -3.02 14.68 13.11
C LYS A 237 -2.75 15.65 14.26
N ASP A 238 -1.68 15.43 15.03
CA ASP A 238 -1.26 16.30 16.13
C ASP A 238 0.26 16.24 16.27
N THR A 239 0.94 17.16 15.58
CA THR A 239 2.40 17.20 15.50
C THR A 239 3.07 17.60 16.82
N LYS A 240 2.30 17.93 17.86
CA LYS A 240 2.84 18.24 19.20
C LYS A 240 3.12 16.99 20.03
N ARG A 241 2.56 15.83 19.66
CA ARG A 241 2.70 14.58 20.40
C ARG A 241 3.24 13.47 19.51
N THR A 242 4.00 12.55 20.09
CA THR A 242 4.42 11.32 19.42
C THR A 242 3.32 10.27 19.46
N ILE A 243 3.43 9.22 18.66
CA ILE A 243 2.51 8.07 18.73
C ILE A 243 2.51 7.45 20.13
N TYR A 244 3.66 7.38 20.80
CA TYR A 244 3.73 7.00 22.21
C TYR A 244 2.78 7.81 23.09
N HIS A 245 2.80 9.14 22.97
CA HIS A 245 1.94 10.02 23.77
C HIS A 245 0.48 10.05 23.30
N TYR A 246 0.21 9.60 22.07
CA TYR A 246 -1.15 9.49 21.54
C TYR A 246 -1.86 8.21 21.99
N LEU A 247 -1.10 7.13 22.19
CA LEU A 247 -1.59 5.87 22.74
C LEU A 247 -2.00 6.03 24.21
N SER A 248 -2.99 5.26 24.66
CA SER A 248 -3.28 5.14 26.09
C SER A 248 -2.13 4.40 26.79
N ASN A 249 -1.89 4.69 28.07
CA ASN A 249 -0.75 4.13 28.83
C ASN A 249 -0.67 2.59 28.81
N ASN A 250 -1.81 1.90 28.64
CA ASN A 250 -1.88 0.43 28.63
C ASN A 250 -1.98 -0.17 27.21
N SER A 251 -2.02 0.67 26.17
CA SER A 251 -2.07 0.21 24.78
C SER A 251 -0.70 -0.30 24.34
N THR A 252 -0.69 -1.39 23.58
CA THR A 252 0.53 -1.87 22.92
C THR A 252 0.28 -2.09 21.43
N ILE A 253 1.26 -1.72 20.59
CA ILE A 253 1.26 -2.08 19.18
C ILE A 253 1.93 -3.46 19.05
N ILE A 254 1.18 -4.45 18.58
CA ILE A 254 1.68 -5.81 18.38
C ILE A 254 2.40 -5.93 17.04
N SER A 255 1.75 -5.46 15.98
CA SER A 255 2.27 -5.54 14.62
C SER A 255 1.59 -4.49 13.74
N PHE A 256 2.27 -4.08 12.67
CA PHE A 256 1.64 -3.36 11.59
C PHE A 256 2.11 -3.90 10.25
N PHE A 257 1.30 -3.64 9.23
CA PHE A 257 1.60 -3.95 7.85
C PHE A 257 1.21 -2.75 7.01
N ARG A 258 2.05 -2.43 6.02
CA ARG A 258 1.77 -1.44 5.00
C ARG A 258 2.12 -2.06 3.66
N LEU A 259 1.23 -1.92 2.69
CA LEU A 259 1.48 -2.28 1.30
C LEU A 259 1.17 -1.06 0.44
N GLU A 260 1.89 -0.97 -0.66
CA GLU A 260 1.78 0.09 -1.65
C GLU A 260 1.98 -0.53 -3.04
N ILE A 261 1.09 -0.18 -3.96
CA ILE A 261 1.11 -0.54 -5.39
C ILE A 261 2.05 0.39 -6.15
#